data_AF-A0A074KZM5-F1
#
_entry.id   AF-A0A074KZM5-F1
#
_cell.length_a   1.000
_cell.length_b   1.000
_cell.length_c   1.000
_cell.angle_alpha   90.00
_cell.angle_beta   90.00
_cell.angle_gamma   90.00
#
_symmetry.space_group_name_H-M   'P 1'
#
loop_
_entity.id
_entity.type
_entity.pdbx_description
1 polymer ?
#
loop_
_entity_poly.entity_id
_entity_poly.type
_entity_poly.pdbx_seq_one_letter_code
_entity_poly.pdbx_strand_id
1 'polypeptide(L)' 'MRKQIQTSKYSEVERGFGRKHDITIEEVKACNAFANFSDIEVLEIIETIKSFTTIVHDCYQRKKLYLKR' A
#
# COMPACT_ATOMS: atom_id res chain seq x y z
N MET A 1 28.17 4.08 -25.77
CA MET A 1 27.72 4.82 -24.59
C MET A 1 26.40 4.24 -24.10
N ARG A 2 26.39 3.58 -22.94
CA ARG A 2 25.16 3.04 -22.34
C ARG A 2 25.21 3.27 -20.84
N LYS A 3 24.04 3.66 -20.31
CA LYS A 3 23.61 3.75 -18.90
C LYS A 3 24.12 5.02 -18.20
N GLN A 4 23.33 5.72 -17.38
CA GLN A 4 22.41 5.18 -16.37
C GLN A 4 21.15 6.04 -16.21
N ILE A 5 20.00 5.35 -16.16
CA ILE A 5 18.75 5.83 -15.57
C ILE A 5 18.90 5.63 -14.07
N GLN A 6 18.68 6.67 -13.27
CA GLN A 6 18.63 6.56 -11.81
C GLN A 6 17.37 7.26 -11.30
N THR A 7 16.22 6.63 -11.50
CA THR A 7 14.98 6.94 -10.79
C THR A 7 15.09 6.37 -9.37
N SER A 8 15.83 7.07 -8.52
CA SER A 8 15.92 6.81 -7.08
C SER A 8 14.95 7.75 -6.36
N LYS A 9 13.71 7.30 -6.11
CA LYS A 9 12.84 7.99 -5.14
C LYS A 9 11.63 7.21 -4.59
N TYR A 10 11.70 5.88 -4.51
CA TYR A 10 10.75 5.12 -3.69
C TYR A 10 11.54 4.27 -2.72
N SER A 11 11.93 4.93 -1.63
CA SER A 11 12.52 4.31 -0.46
C SER A 11 11.58 3.25 0.09
N GLU A 12 12.15 2.07 0.31
CA GLU A 12 11.56 0.89 0.91
C GLU A 12 10.79 1.23 2.19
N VAL A 13 9.49 0.94 2.21
CA VAL A 13 8.69 0.90 3.45
C VAL A 13 8.35 -0.56 3.72
N GLU A 14 8.98 -1.10 4.76
CA GLU A 14 8.92 -2.50 5.17
C GLU A 14 7.58 -2.94 5.81
N ARG A 15 7.24 -4.21 5.49
CA ARG A 15 6.54 -5.24 6.31
C ARG A 15 5.00 -5.23 6.40
N GLY A 16 4.37 -5.92 5.45
CA GLY A 16 3.04 -6.53 5.59
C GLY A 16 3.12 -8.03 5.93
N PHE A 17 2.31 -8.49 6.89
CA PHE A 17 2.25 -9.85 7.46
C PHE A 17 1.70 -10.93 6.48
N GLY A 18 2.34 -11.15 5.33
CA GLY A 18 2.11 -12.33 4.48
C GLY A 18 2.15 -12.13 2.96
N ARG A 19 2.13 -10.89 2.47
CA ARG A 19 2.41 -10.58 1.04
C ARG A 19 3.88 -10.18 0.88
N LYS A 20 4.58 -10.79 -0.07
CA LYS A 20 5.97 -10.43 -0.42
C LYS A 20 6.08 -9.12 -1.21
N HIS A 21 4.96 -8.60 -1.72
CA HIS A 21 4.90 -7.46 -2.63
C HIS A 21 3.69 -6.59 -2.29
N ASP A 22 3.87 -5.28 -2.44
CA ASP A 22 2.82 -4.28 -2.34
C ASP A 22 1.75 -4.44 -3.43
N ILE A 23 0.58 -3.83 -3.21
CA ILE A 23 -0.45 -3.69 -4.25
C ILE A 23 0.12 -2.88 -5.41
N THR A 24 -0.04 -3.39 -6.63
CA THR A 24 0.43 -2.75 -7.86
C THR A 24 -0.64 -1.86 -8.49
N ILE A 25 -0.23 -0.93 -9.36
CA ILE A 25 -1.14 -0.03 -10.08
C ILE A 25 -2.09 -0.84 -10.96
N GLU A 26 -1.57 -1.88 -11.61
CA GLU A 26 -2.31 -2.77 -12.51
C GLU A 26 -3.41 -3.53 -11.75
N GLU A 27 -3.12 -4.01 -10.54
CA GLU A 27 -4.12 -4.68 -9.69
C GLU A 27 -5.25 -3.73 -9.29
N VAL A 28 -4.94 -2.46 -9.01
CA VAL A 28 -5.98 -1.46 -8.70
C VAL A 28 -6.79 -1.12 -9.94
N LYS A 29 -6.14 -0.94 -11.09
CA LYS A 29 -6.81 -0.64 -12.37
C LYS A 29 -7.63 -1.81 -12.91
N ALA A 30 -7.34 -3.04 -12.51
CA ALA A 30 -8.18 -4.21 -12.80
C ALA A 30 -9.55 -4.11 -12.12
N CYS A 31 -9.71 -3.25 -11.11
CA CYS A 31 -11.01 -2.88 -10.58
C CYS A 31 -11.67 -1.83 -11.50
N ASN A 32 -12.83 -2.16 -12.06
CA ASN A 32 -13.58 -1.28 -12.96
C ASN A 32 -13.84 0.13 -12.39
N ALA A 33 -13.91 0.28 -11.07
CA ALA A 33 -14.09 1.57 -10.42
C ALA A 33 -12.89 2.53 -10.62
N PHE A 34 -11.69 1.98 -10.85
CA PHE A 34 -10.43 2.73 -10.95
C PHE A 34 -9.72 2.54 -12.30
N ALA A 35 -10.34 1.84 -13.26
CA ALA A 35 -9.73 1.50 -14.54
C ALA A 35 -9.25 2.73 -15.34
N ASN A 36 -9.98 3.84 -15.23
CA ASN A 36 -9.69 5.09 -15.95
C ASN A 36 -8.85 6.09 -15.15
N PHE A 37 -8.41 5.73 -13.94
CA PHE A 37 -7.64 6.64 -13.10
C PHE A 37 -6.21 6.75 -13.64
N SER A 38 -5.61 7.93 -13.48
CA SER A 38 -4.19 8.13 -13.71
C SER A 38 -3.36 7.34 -12.71
N ASP A 39 -2.09 7.09 -13.04
CA ASP A 39 -1.18 6.37 -12.13
C ASP A 39 -1.00 7.11 -10.80
N ILE A 40 -1.05 8.44 -10.81
CA ILE A 40 -0.94 9.28 -9.61
C ILE A 40 -2.16 9.06 -8.70
N GLU A 41 -3.37 9.13 -9.25
CA GLU A 41 -4.61 8.88 -8.49
C GLU A 41 -4.65 7.45 -7.92
N VAL A 42 -4.14 6.47 -8.68
CA VAL A 42 -4.03 5.09 -8.20
C VAL A 42 -3.02 4.95 -7.06
N LEU A 43 -1.90 5.65 -7.12
CA LEU A 43 -0.93 5.68 -6.02
C LEU A 43 -1.53 6.26 -4.74
N GLU A 44 -2.33 7.32 -4.85
CA GLU A 44 -3.06 7.89 -3.70
C GLU A 44 -4.07 6.89 -3.10
N ILE A 45 -4.75 6.11 -3.94
CA ILE A 45 -5.65 5.04 -3.47
C ILE A 45 -4.85 3.97 -2.70
N ILE A 46 -3.71 3.53 -3.25
CA ILE A 46 -2.86 2.52 -2.59
C ILE A 46 -2.38 3.03 -1.23
N GLU A 47 -1.92 4.27 -1.15
CA GLU A 47 -1.49 4.90 0.11
C GLU A 47 -2.64 4.99 1.12
N THR A 48 -3.83 5.36 0.66
CA THR A 48 -5.04 5.42 1.48
C THR A 48 -5.38 4.05 2.05
N ILE A 49 -5.40 3.00 1.22
CA ILE A 49 -5.67 1.61 1.66
C ILE A 49 -4.66 1.18 2.73
N LYS A 50 -3.36 1.46 2.52
CA LYS A 50 -2.31 1.16 3.49
C LYS A 50 -2.57 1.85 4.82
N SER A 51 -2.89 3.14 4.78
CA SER A 51 -3.16 3.96 5.98
C SER A 51 -4.36 3.42 6.77
N PHE A 52 -5.48 3.13 6.10
CA PHE A 52 -6.65 2.54 6.73
C PHE A 52 -6.36 1.15 7.31
N THR A 53 -5.57 0.33 6.61
CA THR A 53 -5.18 -1.00 7.10
C THR A 53 -4.38 -0.90 8.40
N THR A 54 -3.43 0.04 8.47
CA THR A 54 -2.66 0.31 9.69
C THR A 54 -3.56 0.72 10.86
N ILE A 55 -4.50 1.64 10.63
CA ILE A 55 -5.45 2.09 11.66
C ILE A 55 -6.29 0.91 12.17
N VAL A 56 -6.87 0.11 11.26
CA VAL A 56 -7.69 -1.05 11.63
C VAL A 56 -6.87 -2.08 12.42
N HIS A 57 -5.64 -2.35 11.98
CA HIS A 57 -4.72 -3.24 12.69
C HIS A 57 -4.43 -2.73 14.10
N ASP A 58 -4.11 -1.45 14.26
CA ASP A 58 -3.83 -0.85 15.56
C ASP A 58 -5.05 -0.88 16.49
N CYS A 59 -6.24 -0.59 15.97
CA CYS A 59 -7.49 -0.73 16.71
C CYS A 59 -7.70 -2.17 17.19
N TYR A 60 -7.46 -3.16 16.32
CA TYR A 60 -7.57 -4.57 16.67
C TYR A 60 -6.57 -4.98 17.76
N GLN A 61 -5.29 -4.59 17.62
CA GLN A 61 -4.26 -4.90 18.62
C GLN A 61 -4.59 -4.26 19.98
N ARG A 62 -5.05 -3.00 20.00
CA ARG A 62 -5.50 -2.34 21.23
C ARG A 62 -6.66 -3.09 21.88
N LYS A 63 -7.71 -3.44 21.11
CA LYS A 63 -8.84 -4.23 21.63
C LYS A 63 -8.40 -5.56 22.23
N LYS A 64 -7.48 -6.27 21.55
CA LYS A 64 -6.91 -7.54 22.04
C LYS A 64 -6.17 -7.37 23.38
N LEU A 65 -5.49 -6.24 23.60
CA LEU A 65 -4.83 -5.93 24.87
C LEU A 65 -5.84 -5.63 26.00
N TYR A 66 -6.95 -4.97 25.70
CA TYR A 66 -8.01 -4.69 26.70
C TYR A 66 -8.76 -5.96 27.14
N LEU A 67 -8.99 -6.90 26.22
CA LEU A 67 -9.68 -8.17 26.53
C LEU A 67 -8.81 -9.21 27.24
N LYS A 68 -7.51 -8.93 27.44
CA LYS A 68 -6.56 -9.81 28.14
C LYS A 68 -6.30 -9.41 29.60
N ARG A 69 -6.90 -8.32 30.09
CA ARG A 69 -6.84 -7.88 31.49
C ARG A 69 -8.09 -8.31 32.22
#